data_AF-A0A926DWG2-F1
#
_entry.id   AF-A0A926DWG2-F1
#
_cell.length_a   1.000
_cell.length_b   1.000
_cell.length_c   1.000
_cell.angle_alpha   90.00
_cell.angle_beta   90.00
_cell.angle_gamma   90.00
#
_symmetry.space_group_name_H-M   'P 1'
#
loop_
_entity.id
_entity.type
_entity.pdbx_description
1 polymer ?
#
loop_
_entity_poly.entity_id
_entity_poly.type
_entity_poly.pdbx_seq_one_letter_code
_entity_poly.pdbx_strand_id
1 'polypeptide(L)' 'MLVQQQFDIKSREQELIAVQQQVEDKRLENKEIERLLESDNEQYVERLAKDEYGYAYPDETVYIDTSGN' A
#
# COMPACT_ATOMS: atom_id res chain seq x y z
N MET A 1 -34.13 -12.40 28.96
CA MET A 1 -34.77 -11.17 28.43
C MET A 1 -34.44 -11.05 26.95
N LEU A 2 -35.42 -11.23 26.06
CA LEU A 2 -35.21 -11.17 24.61
C LEU A 2 -34.88 -9.75 24.12
N VAL A 3 -35.49 -8.74 24.75
CA VAL A 3 -35.33 -7.33 24.38
C VAL A 3 -33.89 -6.85 24.60
N GLN A 4 -33.25 -7.27 25.69
CA GLN A 4 -31.85 -6.93 25.97
C GLN A 4 -30.92 -7.49 24.89
N GLN A 5 -31.13 -8.75 24.49
CA GLN A 5 -30.33 -9.39 23.44
C GLN A 5 -30.48 -8.66 22.10
N GLN A 6 -31.68 -8.20 21.77
CA GLN A 6 -31.91 -7.42 20.54
C GLN A 6 -31.23 -6.05 20.58
N PHE A 7 -31.18 -5.42 21.75
CA PHE A 7 -30.45 -4.16 21.93
C PHE A 7 -28.93 -4.36 21.77
N ASP A 8 -28.39 -5.41 22.39
CA ASP A 8 -26.96 -5.74 22.32
C ASP A 8 -26.54 -6.09 20.88
N ILE A 9 -27.38 -6.81 20.14
CA ILE A 9 -27.15 -7.10 18.71
C ILE A 9 -27.07 -5.81 17.90
N LYS A 10 -28.02 -4.89 18.10
CA LYS A 10 -28.05 -3.61 17.38
C LYS A 10 -26.84 -2.74 17.68
N SER A 11 -26.39 -2.71 18.94
CA SER A 11 -25.16 -2.00 19.33
C SER A 11 -23.94 -2.56 18.60
N ARG A 12 -23.79 -3.89 18.59
CA ARG A 12 -22.66 -4.56 17.91
C ARG A 12 -22.70 -4.38 16.40
N GLU A 13 -23.88 -4.39 15.79
CA GLU A 13 -24.05 -4.09 14.36
C GLU A 13 -23.59 -2.66 14.03
N GLN A 14 -23.93 -1.68 14.87
CA GLN A 14 -23.49 -0.31 14.70
C GLN A 14 -21.98 -0.14 14.87
N GLU A 15 -21.40 -0.78 15.89
CA GLU A 15 -19.96 -0.82 16.10
C GLU A 15 -19.23 -1.46 14.91
N LEU A 16 -19.76 -2.57 14.37
CA LEU A 16 -19.20 -3.24 13.21
C LEU A 16 -19.19 -2.32 11.98
N ILE A 17 -20.29 -1.64 11.70
CA ILE A 17 -20.38 -0.67 10.59
C ILE A 17 -19.37 0.46 10.78
N ALA A 18 -19.25 0.99 11.99
CA ALA A 18 -18.31 2.07 12.29
C ALA A 18 -16.85 1.64 12.08
N VAL A 19 -16.48 0.44 12.54
CA VAL A 19 -15.14 -0.11 12.34
C VAL A 19 -14.86 -0.41 10.88
N GLN A 20 -15.83 -0.98 10.15
CA GLN A 20 -15.70 -1.22 8.71
C GLN A 20 -15.46 0.07 7.93
N GLN A 21 -16.18 1.14 8.27
CA GLN A 21 -15.97 2.44 7.64
C GLN A 21 -14.55 2.96 7.90
N GLN A 22 -14.06 2.88 9.14
CA GLN A 22 -12.69 3.29 9.47
C GLN A 22 -11.64 2.49 8.70
N VAL A 23 -11.84 1.18 8.52
CA VAL A 23 -10.94 0.33 7.73
C VAL A 23 -10.92 0.76 6.27
N GLU A 24 -12.09 1.01 5.67
CA GLU A 24 -12.16 1.47 4.28
C GLU A 24 -11.52 2.84 4.09
N ASP A 25 -11.75 3.78 5.02
CA ASP A 25 -11.13 5.11 4.99
C ASP A 25 -9.60 5.00 5.05
N LYS A 26 -9.08 4.17 5.97
CA LYS A 26 -7.63 3.91 6.08
C LYS A 26 -7.06 3.17 4.88
N ARG A 27 -7.83 2.28 4.26
CA ARG A 27 -7.41 1.59 3.03
C ARG A 27 -7.31 2.57 1.87
N LEU A 28 -8.23 3.52 1.76
CA LEU A 28 -8.19 4.58 0.75
C LEU A 28 -6.99 5.51 0.98
N GLU A 29 -6.77 5.94 2.22
CA GLU A 29 -5.62 6.76 2.60
C GLU A 29 -4.30 6.05 2.27
N ASN A 30 -4.15 4.77 2.64
CA ASN A 30 -2.97 3.98 2.31
C ASN A 30 -2.77 3.87 0.80
N LYS A 31 -3.85 3.61 0.04
CA LYS A 31 -3.76 3.51 -1.43
C LYS A 31 -3.38 4.84 -2.08
N GLU A 32 -3.84 5.95 -1.52
CA GLU A 32 -3.46 7.28 -1.99
C GLU A 32 -1.98 7.57 -1.69
N ILE A 33 -1.51 7.24 -0.49
CA ILE A 33 -0.10 7.33 -0.11
C ILE A 33 0.76 6.45 -1.01
N GLU A 34 0.36 5.20 -1.26
CA GLU A 34 1.06 4.28 -2.18
C GLU A 34 1.12 4.86 -3.59
N ARG A 35 0.03 5.42 -4.12
CA ARG A 35 0.05 6.08 -5.43
C ARG A 35 0.95 7.30 -5.48
N LEU A 36 0.93 8.14 -4.44
CA LEU A 36 1.80 9.32 -4.36
C LEU A 36 3.26 8.90 -4.30
N LEU A 37 3.56 7.89 -3.50
CA LEU A 37 4.87 7.26 -3.44
C LEU A 37 5.24 6.70 -4.80
N GLU A 38 4.41 5.89 -5.46
CA GLU A 38 4.68 5.36 -6.81
C GLU A 38 4.91 6.47 -7.84
N SER A 39 4.10 7.54 -7.81
CA SER A 39 4.21 8.66 -8.75
C SER A 39 5.47 9.50 -8.56
N ASP A 40 5.97 9.62 -7.32
CA ASP A 40 7.25 10.27 -7.03
C ASP A 40 8.44 9.29 -7.15
N ASN A 41 8.18 7.98 -7.11
CA ASN A 41 9.20 6.95 -6.95
C ASN A 41 9.52 6.10 -8.18
N GLU A 42 8.92 6.24 -9.37
CA GLU A 42 9.45 5.45 -10.52
C GLU A 42 10.97 5.65 -10.70
N GLN A 43 11.48 6.87 -10.50
CA GLN A 43 12.91 7.18 -10.55
C GLN A 43 13.69 6.92 -9.24
N TYR A 44 12.98 6.73 -8.12
CA TYR A 44 13.59 6.52 -6.79
C TYR A 44 13.61 5.05 -6.40
N VAL A 45 12.55 4.29 -6.68
CA VAL A 45 12.48 2.83 -6.60
C VAL A 45 13.46 2.19 -7.58
N GLU A 46 13.62 2.74 -8.80
CA GLU A 46 14.64 2.27 -9.74
C GLU A 46 16.06 2.48 -9.20
N ARG A 47 16.32 3.62 -8.54
CA ARG A 47 17.62 3.88 -7.88
C ARG A 47 17.86 2.99 -6.68
N LEU A 48 16.87 2.85 -5.80
CA LEU A 48 16.97 2.03 -4.58
C LEU A 48 17.13 0.54 -4.91
N ALA A 49 16.44 0.03 -5.93
CA ALA A 49 16.58 -1.37 -6.37
C ALA A 49 17.96 -1.65 -6.98
N LYS A 50 18.52 -0.70 -7.75
CA LYS A 50 19.87 -0.78 -8.32
C LYS A 50 20.96 -0.61 -7.26
N ASP A 51 20.81 0.34 -6.34
CA ASP A 51 21.85 0.75 -5.39
C ASP A 51 21.90 -0.13 -4.13
N GLU A 52 20.76 -0.56 -3.57
CA GLU A 52 20.73 -1.29 -2.29
C GLU A 52 20.60 -2.82 -2.44
N TYR A 53 19.95 -3.30 -3.50
CA TYR A 53 19.62 -4.72 -3.62
C TYR A 53 20.24 -5.44 -4.81
N GLY A 54 20.88 -4.74 -5.76
CA GLY A 54 21.49 -5.34 -6.94
C GLY A 54 20.51 -6.11 -7.83
N TYR A 55 19.20 -5.90 -7.65
CA TYR A 55 18.17 -6.51 -8.48
C TYR A 55 18.02 -5.67 -9.76
N ALA A 56 18.83 -5.98 -10.77
CA ALA A 56 18.41 -5.75 -12.14
C ALA A 56 17.20 -6.66 -12.42
N TYR A 57 16.19 -6.15 -13.13
CA TYR A 57 15.13 -7.01 -13.65
C TYR A 57 15.79 -8.18 -14.41
N PRO A 58 15.35 -9.44 -14.21
CA PRO A 58 16.00 -10.62 -14.82
C PRO A 58 16.12 -10.54 -16.34
N ASP A 59 15.28 -9.73 -16.98
CA ASP A 59 15.13 -9.62 -18.43
C ASP A 59 15.81 -8.38 -19.03
N GLU A 60 16.56 -7.58 -18.26
CA GLU A 60 17.32 -6.44 -18.79
C GLU A 60 18.80 -6.80 -19.03
N THR A 61 19.21 -6.79 -20.30
CA THR A 61 20.63 -6.89 -20.67
C THR A 61 21.31 -5.55 -20.47
N VAL A 62 22.07 -5.43 -19.37
CA VAL A 62 22.85 -4.22 -19.07
C VAL A 62 24.07 -4.16 -19.99
N TYR A 63 24.03 -3.29 -21.00
CA TYR A 63 25.21 -2.92 -21.79
C TYR A 63 25.96 -1.78 -21.08
N ILE A 64 27.08 -2.10 -20.44
CA ILE A 64 28.02 -1.09 -19.93
C ILE A 64 28.99 -0.76 -21.06
N ASP A 65 28.82 0.40 -21.69
CA ASP A 65 29.85 0.95 -22.59
C ASP A 65 30.94 1.60 -21.74
N THR A 66 32.11 0.96 -21.67
CA THR A 66 33.31 1.48 -21.00
C THR A 66 34.15 2.39 -21.92
N SER A 67 33.53 3.03 -22.90
CA SER A 67 34.19 4.01 -23.75
C SER A 67 33.93 5.45 -23.27
N GLY A 68 34.88 6.03 -22.52
CA GLY A 68 34.97 7.49 -22.48
C GLY A 68 35.64 8.14 -21.26
N ASN A 69 36.97 8.10 -21.24
CA ASN A 69 37.96 8.91 -20.47
C ASN A 69 38.01 8.82 -18.94
#